data_AF-A0A251ZBC0-F1
#
_entry.id   AF-A0A251ZBC0-F1
#
_cell.length_a   1.000
_cell.length_b   1.000
_cell.length_c   1.000
_cell.angle_alpha   90.00
_cell.angle_beta   90.00
_cell.angle_gamma   90.00
#
_symmetry.space_group_name_H-M   'P 1'
#
loop_
_entity.id
_entity.type
_entity.pdbx_description
1 polymer ?
#
loop_
_entity_poly.entity_id
_entity_poly.type
_entity_poly.pdbx_seq_one_letter_code
_entity_poly.pdbx_strand_id
1 'polypeptide(L)'
;MTDPSRLDPELRKRLLQEARTPWRSLRRALWFALFASAAVGAATMAMRGASGGLVPLTDLGIQVAALLLSAVLIWFDRNRET
;
A
#
# COMPACT_ATOMS: atom_id res chain seq x y z
N MET A 1 0.80 -38.33 18.79
CA MET A 1 0.06 -37.17 19.32
C MET A 1 1.11 -36.17 19.79
N THR A 2 1.45 -35.20 18.93
CA THR A 2 2.50 -34.21 19.20
C THR A 2 1.97 -33.22 20.24
N ASP A 3 2.59 -33.20 21.40
CA ASP A 3 2.28 -32.29 22.49
C ASP A 3 2.60 -30.84 22.05
N PRO A 4 1.63 -29.92 21.95
CA PRO A 4 1.87 -28.52 21.56
C PRO A 4 2.81 -27.78 22.52
N SER A 5 3.05 -28.35 23.71
CA SER A 5 3.99 -27.87 24.73
C SER A 5 5.47 -28.01 24.34
N ARG A 6 5.79 -28.76 23.27
CA ARG A 6 7.16 -29.00 22.78
C ARG A 6 7.42 -28.36 21.42
N LEU A 7 7.00 -27.11 21.23
CA LEU A 7 7.48 -26.34 20.09
C LEU A 7 9.00 -26.13 20.25
N ASP A 8 9.78 -26.59 19.29
CA ASP A 8 11.23 -26.38 19.27
C ASP A 8 11.54 -24.88 19.53
N PRO A 9 12.37 -24.54 20.53
CA PRO A 9 12.67 -23.15 20.88
C PRO A 9 13.23 -22.35 19.71
N GLU A 10 13.90 -22.98 18.75
CA GLU A 10 14.39 -22.31 17.55
C GLU A 10 13.24 -22.00 16.57
N LEU A 11 12.37 -22.98 16.30
CA LEU A 11 11.14 -22.78 15.52
C LEU A 11 10.23 -21.71 16.14
N ARG A 12 10.08 -21.70 17.48
CA ARG A 12 9.31 -20.68 18.20
C ARG A 12 9.88 -19.27 18.01
N LYS A 13 11.20 -19.12 18.07
CA LYS A 13 11.86 -17.83 17.83
C LYS A 13 11.61 -17.33 16.41
N ARG A 14 11.72 -18.22 15.40
CA ARG A 14 11.45 -17.87 13.99
C ARG A 14 10.00 -17.44 13.77
N LEU A 15 9.04 -18.20 14.32
CA LEU A 15 7.61 -17.85 14.21
C LEU A 15 7.27 -16.55 14.92
N LEU A 16 7.84 -16.28 16.11
CA LEU A 16 7.67 -14.98 16.78
C LEU A 16 8.30 -13.82 16.00
N GLN A 17 9.35 -14.11 15.23
CA GLN A 17 10.02 -13.14 14.37
C GLN A 17 9.20 -12.87 13.10
N GLU A 18 8.61 -13.88 12.47
CA GLU A 18 7.67 -13.73 11.36
C GLU A 18 6.35 -13.06 11.79
N ALA A 19 5.86 -13.40 12.97
CA ALA A 19 4.64 -12.83 13.57
C ALA A 19 4.80 -11.39 14.06
N ARG A 20 6.01 -10.80 13.99
CA ARG A 20 6.21 -9.38 14.35
C ARG A 20 5.61 -8.41 13.33
N THR A 21 5.42 -8.83 12.07
CA THR A 21 4.82 -7.98 11.03
C THR A 21 3.89 -8.75 10.08
N PRO A 22 2.84 -9.45 10.59
CA PRO A 22 2.02 -10.36 9.80
C PRO A 22 1.24 -9.65 8.70
N TRP A 23 0.93 -8.37 8.88
CA TRP A 23 0.16 -7.55 7.94
C TRP A 23 1.01 -6.73 6.98
N ARG A 24 2.33 -6.95 6.92
CA ARG A 24 3.24 -6.13 6.12
C ARG A 24 2.94 -6.23 4.62
N SER A 25 2.86 -7.45 4.10
CA SER A 25 2.56 -7.70 2.68
C SER A 25 1.18 -7.15 2.31
N LEU A 26 0.19 -7.36 3.17
CA LEU A 26 -1.17 -6.85 2.98
C LEU A 26 -1.18 -5.31 2.94
N ARG A 27 -0.52 -4.65 3.89
CA ARG A 27 -0.42 -3.18 3.94
C ARG A 27 0.26 -2.63 2.69
N ARG A 28 1.35 -3.25 2.24
CA ARG A 28 2.06 -2.85 1.03
C ARG A 28 1.18 -3.01 -0.22
N ALA A 29 0.48 -4.13 -0.33
CA ALA A 29 -0.48 -4.36 -1.42
C ALA A 29 -1.60 -3.30 -1.42
N LEU A 30 -2.12 -2.93 -0.25
CA LEU A 30 -3.11 -1.86 -0.11
C LEU A 30 -2.57 -0.52 -0.62
N TRP A 31 -1.36 -0.12 -0.22
CA TRP A 31 -0.77 1.14 -0.70
C TRP A 31 -0.58 1.17 -2.20
N PHE A 32 -0.14 0.05 -2.80
CA PHE A 32 -0.06 -0.05 -4.26
C PHE A 32 -1.42 -0.02 -4.94
N ALA A 33 -2.44 -0.67 -4.40
CA ALA A 33 -3.79 -0.65 -4.95
C ALA A 33 -4.36 0.78 -4.95
N LEU A 34 -4.18 1.52 -3.85
CA LEU A 34 -4.59 2.91 -3.75
C LEU A 34 -3.80 3.80 -4.72
N PHE A 35 -2.49 3.64 -4.80
CA PHE A 35 -1.65 4.39 -5.75
C PHE A 35 -2.05 4.11 -7.20
N ALA A 36 -2.23 2.84 -7.58
CA ALA A 36 -2.63 2.46 -8.92
C ALA A 36 -4.01 3.01 -9.28
N SER A 37 -4.98 2.93 -8.36
CA SER A 37 -6.30 3.53 -8.53
C SER A 37 -6.22 5.06 -8.71
N ALA A 38 -5.42 5.72 -7.87
CA ALA A 38 -5.17 7.14 -7.95
C ALA A 38 -4.54 7.53 -9.32
N ALA A 39 -3.58 6.74 -9.79
CA ALA A 39 -2.91 6.95 -11.07
C ALA A 39 -3.86 6.79 -12.26
N VAL A 40 -4.70 5.75 -12.25
CA VAL A 40 -5.71 5.53 -13.30
C VAL A 40 -6.70 6.69 -13.36
N GLY A 41 -7.24 7.13 -12.22
CA GLY A 41 -8.16 8.27 -12.21
C GLY A 41 -7.50 9.60 -12.60
N ALA A 42 -6.22 9.79 -12.27
CA ALA A 42 -5.47 10.97 -12.74
C ALA A 42 -5.27 10.93 -14.26
N ALA A 43 -4.95 9.76 -14.81
CA ALA A 43 -4.81 9.56 -16.26
C ALA A 43 -6.13 9.81 -17.00
N THR A 44 -7.27 9.32 -16.48
CA THR A 44 -8.58 9.58 -17.10
C THR A 44 -8.96 11.06 -17.07
N MET A 45 -8.70 11.76 -15.96
CA MET A 45 -8.91 13.21 -15.88
C MET A 45 -7.98 13.98 -16.83
N ALA A 46 -6.71 13.56 -16.95
CA ALA A 46 -5.77 14.17 -17.89
C ALA A 46 -6.21 13.99 -19.34
N MET A 47 -6.64 12.78 -19.73
CA MET A 47 -7.20 12.52 -21.07
C MET A 47 -8.46 13.36 -21.33
N ARG A 48 -9.36 13.45 -20.35
CA ARG A 48 -10.56 14.28 -20.44
C ARG A 48 -10.23 15.76 -20.62
N GLY A 49 -9.24 16.27 -19.89
CA GLY A 49 -8.75 17.65 -20.06
C GLY A 49 -8.12 17.87 -21.43
N ALA A 50 -7.30 16.92 -21.89
CA ALA A 50 -6.66 16.97 -23.21
C ALA A 50 -7.67 16.95 -24.37
N SER A 51 -8.82 16.31 -24.19
CA SER A 51 -9.92 16.31 -25.17
C SER A 51 -10.85 17.52 -25.07
N GLY A 52 -10.50 18.55 -24.28
CA GLY A 52 -11.31 19.76 -24.09
C GLY A 52 -12.50 19.59 -23.12
N GLY A 53 -12.56 18.48 -22.38
CA GLY A 53 -13.59 18.24 -21.38
C GLY A 53 -13.33 19.00 -20.08
N LEU A 54 -14.41 19.43 -19.42
CA LEU A 54 -14.34 20.05 -18.09
C LEU A 54 -13.85 19.04 -17.05
N VAL A 55 -12.78 19.37 -16.33
CA VAL A 55 -12.24 18.61 -15.19
C VAL A 55 -12.45 19.44 -13.92
N PRO A 56 -13.32 19.02 -12.99
CA PRO A 56 -13.50 19.74 -11.73
C PRO A 56 -12.20 19.80 -10.95
N LEU A 57 -11.81 21.01 -10.51
CA LEU A 57 -10.56 21.22 -9.79
C LEU A 57 -10.55 20.49 -8.44
N THR A 58 -11.72 20.36 -7.79
CA THR A 58 -11.90 19.60 -6.54
C THR A 58 -11.55 18.13 -6.74
N ASP A 59 -12.06 17.52 -7.80
CA ASP A 59 -11.89 16.09 -8.08
C ASP A 59 -10.44 15.81 -8.47
N LEU A 60 -9.86 16.68 -9.29
CA LEU A 60 -8.44 16.62 -9.65
C LEU A 60 -7.55 16.78 -8.40
N GLY A 61 -7.88 17.71 -7.51
CA GLY A 61 -7.17 17.92 -6.25
C GLY A 61 -7.19 16.68 -5.35
N ILE A 62 -8.35 16.03 -5.20
CA ILE A 62 -8.49 14.78 -4.45
C ILE A 62 -7.62 13.68 -5.09
N GLN A 63 -7.66 13.54 -6.41
CA GLN A 63 -6.92 12.51 -7.14
C GLN A 63 -5.41 12.68 -6.98
N VAL A 64 -4.91 13.92 -7.09
CA VAL A 64 -3.49 14.26 -6.89
C VAL A 64 -3.09 14.04 -5.43
N ALA A 65 -3.91 14.46 -4.47
CA ALA A 65 -3.64 14.24 -3.05
C ALA A 65 -3.57 12.74 -2.72
N ALA A 66 -4.48 11.93 -3.26
CA ALA A 66 -4.48 10.47 -3.09
C ALA A 66 -3.22 9.83 -3.69
N LEU A 67 -2.77 10.30 -4.86
CA LEU A 67 -1.57 9.79 -5.53
C LEU A 67 -0.32 10.10 -4.70
N LEU A 68 -0.16 11.35 -4.24
CA LEU A 68 0.98 11.77 -3.43
C LEU A 68 0.99 11.08 -2.07
N LEU A 69 -0.15 11.00 -1.39
CA LEU A 69 -0.27 10.32 -0.10
C LEU A 69 0.10 8.84 -0.23
N SER A 70 -0.41 8.15 -1.25
CA SER A 70 -0.12 6.74 -1.47
C SER A 70 1.36 6.53 -1.81
N ALA A 71 1.98 7.39 -2.62
CA ALA A 71 3.41 7.36 -2.91
C ALA A 71 4.26 7.53 -1.64
N VAL A 72 3.89 8.49 -0.79
CA VAL A 72 4.54 8.73 0.51
C VAL A 72 4.41 7.53 1.43
N LEU A 73 3.22 6.91 1.51
CA LEU A 73 3.00 5.69 2.30
C LEU A 73 3.84 4.51 1.80
N ILE A 74 3.97 4.32 0.48
CA ILE A 74 4.86 3.32 -0.13
C ILE A 74 6.32 3.59 0.25
N TRP A 75 6.76 4.85 0.17
CA TRP A 75 8.12 5.26 0.52
C TRP A 75 8.44 4.99 1.99
N PHE A 76 7.56 5.36 2.91
CA PHE A 76 7.74 5.09 4.34
C PHE A 76 7.68 3.61 4.68
N ASP A 77 6.80 2.84 4.03
CA ASP A 77 6.72 1.39 4.25
C ASP A 77 8.02 0.71 3.79
N ARG A 78 8.66 1.17 2.71
CA ARG A 78 9.98 0.72 2.22
C ARG A 78 11.14 1.09 3.16
N ASN A 79 11.13 2.30 3.74
CA ASN A 79 12.23 2.74 4.62
C ASN A 79 12.18 2.10 6.02
N ARG A 80 11.06 1.48 6.40
CA ARG A 80 10.98 0.62 7.60
C ARG A 80 11.58 -0.77 7.39
N GLU A 81 12.03 -1.06 6.17
CA GLU A 81 12.59 -2.35 5.77
C GLU A 81 14.13 -2.38 5.82
N THR A 82 14.78 -1.22 5.84
CA THR A 82 16.24 -1.01 5.99
C THR A 82 16.60 -0.59 7.41
#